data_AF-A0A6V8PBJ3-F1
#
_entry.id   AF-A0A6V8PBJ3-F1
#
_cell.length_a   1.000
_cell.length_b   1.000
_cell.length_c   1.000
_cell.angle_alpha   90.00
_cell.angle_beta   90.00
_cell.angle_gamma   90.00
#
_symmetry.space_group_name_H-M   'P 1'
#
loop_
_entity.id
_entity.type
_entity.pdbx_description
1 polymer ?
#
loop_
_entity_poly.entity_id
_entity_poly.type
_entity_poly.pdbx_seq_one_letter_code
_entity_poly.pdbx_strand_id
1 'polypeptide(L)' 'MAGIFGLGVPELVIILIIALVIFGPRKLPQIGEAIGKAIAGFKRSTEEVEKKVQSEFEEIEKGIKN' A
#
# COMPACT_ATOMS: atom_id res chain seq x y z
N MET A 1 -11.15 8.37 32.03
CA MET A 1 -10.43 9.06 30.94
C MET A 1 -10.45 8.12 29.74
N ALA A 2 -11.46 8.22 28.87
CA ALA A 2 -11.56 7.35 27.70
C ALA A 2 -10.58 7.86 26.64
N GLY A 3 -9.48 7.12 26.43
CA GLY A 3 -8.53 7.39 25.37
C GLY A 3 -9.19 7.21 23.99
N ILE A 4 -8.52 7.72 22.97
CA ILE A 4 -8.94 7.72 21.55
C ILE A 4 -9.19 6.28 20.99
N PHE A 5 -8.89 5.24 21.79
CA PHE A 5 -9.15 3.82 21.53
C PHE A 5 -10.47 3.28 22.10
N GLY A 6 -11.36 4.14 22.61
CA GLY A 6 -12.70 3.75 23.08
C GLY A 6 -13.73 3.52 21.96
N LEU A 7 -13.36 3.66 20.68
CA LEU A 7 -14.24 3.37 19.56
C LEU A 7 -14.29 1.85 19.36
N GLY A 8 -15.37 1.24 19.83
CA GLY A 8 -15.67 -0.14 19.52
C GLY A 8 -16.00 -0.33 18.03
N VAL A 9 -16.11 -1.60 17.65
CA VAL A 9 -16.62 -1.99 16.33
C VAL A 9 -17.96 -1.31 16.01
N PRO A 10 -18.93 -1.16 16.94
CA PRO A 10 -20.19 -0.48 16.66
C PRO A 10 -20.03 0.98 16.23
N GLU A 11 -19.19 1.74 16.91
CA GLU A 11 -18.94 3.15 16.62
C GLU A 11 -18.25 3.34 15.26
N LEU A 12 -17.30 2.47 14.93
CA LEU A 12 -16.66 2.46 13.60
C LEU A 12 -17.67 2.16 12.48
N VAL A 13 -18.63 1.26 12.71
CA VAL A 13 -19.68 0.97 11.73
C VAL A 13 -20.58 2.18 11.50
N ILE A 14 -20.93 2.93 12.55
CA ILE A 14 -21.72 4.16 12.41
C ILE A 14 -20.97 5.21 11.58
N ILE A 15 -19.69 5.43 11.87
CA ILE A 15 -18.83 6.34 11.10
C ILE A 15 -18.74 5.89 9.65
N LEU A 16 -18.58 4.58 9.41
CA LEU A 16 -18.54 4.00 8.08
C LEU A 16 -19.85 4.24 7.32
N ILE A 17 -21.01 4.07 7.96
CA ILE A 17 -22.32 4.35 7.34
C ILE A 17 -22.42 5.83 6.94
N ILE A 18 -22.02 6.76 7.83
CA ILE A 18 -22.05 8.20 7.50
C ILE A 18 -21.12 8.50 6.32
N ALA A 19 -19.90 7.97 6.34
CA ALA A 19 -18.95 8.11 5.24
C ALA A 19 -19.51 7.50 3.94
N LEU A 20 -20.20 6.37 4.01
CA LEU A 20 -20.85 5.72 2.88
C LEU A 20 -22.04 6.52 2.33
N VAL A 21 -22.75 7.28 3.15
CA VAL A 21 -23.82 8.17 2.67
C VAL A 21 -23.22 9.35 1.90
N ILE A 22 -22.11 9.93 2.38
CA ILE A 22 -21.45 11.06 1.75
C ILE A 22 -20.73 10.64 0.45
N PHE A 23 -19.94 9.58 0.52
CA PHE A 23 -19.11 9.14 -0.60
C PHE A 23 -19.80 8.10 -1.49
N GLY A 24 -20.75 7.34 -0.97
CA GLY A 24 -21.41 6.24 -1.68
C GLY A 24 -20.64 4.91 -1.57
N PRO A 25 -21.32 3.77 -1.35
CA PRO A 25 -20.66 2.46 -1.25
C PRO A 25 -19.98 1.99 -2.52
N ARG A 26 -20.34 2.56 -3.67
CA ARG A 26 -19.70 2.24 -4.96
C ARG A 26 -18.33 2.91 -5.12
N LYS A 27 -18.04 3.99 -4.38
CA LYS A 27 -16.74 4.68 -4.47
C LYS A 27 -15.64 3.98 -3.67
N LEU A 28 -15.97 3.31 -2.56
CA LEU A 28 -14.96 2.62 -1.76
C LEU A 28 -14.22 1.52 -2.56
N PRO A 29 -14.89 0.62 -3.31
CA PRO A 29 -14.20 -0.36 -4.14
C PRO A 29 -13.35 0.28 -5.24
N GLN A 30 -13.82 1.36 -5.89
CA GLN A 30 -13.06 2.06 -6.92
C GLN A 30 -11.78 2.68 -6.37
N ILE A 31 -11.84 3.32 -5.21
CA ILE A 31 -10.67 3.89 -4.54
C ILE A 31 -9.73 2.77 -4.10
N GLY A 32 -10.26 1.68 -3.55
CA GLY A 32 -9.47 0.50 -3.19
C GLY A 32 -8.76 -0.15 -4.38
N GLU A 33 -9.42 -0.24 -5.53
CA GLU A 33 -8.82 -0.76 -6.77
C GLU A 33 -7.70 0.15 -7.26
N ALA A 34 -7.90 1.47 -7.26
CA ALA A 34 -6.87 2.43 -7.65
C ALA A 34 -5.64 2.38 -6.74
N ILE A 35 -5.86 2.37 -5.41
CA ILE A 35 -4.79 2.23 -4.42
C ILE A 35 -4.10 0.87 -4.56
N GLY A 36 -4.86 -0.22 -4.76
CA GLY A 36 -4.32 -1.55 -4.95
C GLY A 36 -3.41 -1.65 -6.17
N LYS A 37 -3.82 -1.07 -7.30
CA LYS A 37 -2.99 -0.97 -8.51
C LYS A 37 -1.73 -0.14 -8.28
N ALA A 38 -1.84 0.98 -7.56
CA ALA A 38 -0.71 1.83 -7.23
C ALA A 38 0.32 1.09 -6.34
N ILE A 39 -0.13 0.41 -5.29
CA ILE A 39 0.71 -0.38 -4.39
C ILE A 39 1.37 -1.55 -5.16
N ALA A 40 0.61 -2.26 -5.99
CA ALA A 40 1.14 -3.37 -6.79
C ALA A 40 2.21 -2.89 -7.79
N GLY A 41 1.96 -1.75 -8.46
CA GLY A 41 2.94 -1.12 -9.34
C GLY A 41 4.21 -0.71 -8.60
N PHE A 42 4.05 -0.05 -7.45
CA PHE A 42 5.17 0.39 -6.61
C PHE A 42 6.02 -0.80 -6.13
N LYS A 43 5.40 -1.89 -5.68
CA LYS A 43 6.09 -3.12 -5.28
C LYS A 43 6.90 -3.70 -6.44
N ARG A 44 6.30 -3.82 -7.63
CA ARG A 44 6.97 -4.36 -8.82
C ARG A 44 8.17 -3.50 -9.24
N SER A 45 8.01 -2.18 -9.28
CA SER A 45 9.12 -1.27 -9.61
C SER A 45 10.25 -1.35 -8.58
N THR A 46 9.92 -1.49 -7.29
CA THR A 46 10.92 -1.65 -6.22
C THR A 46 11.70 -2.95 -6.39
N GLU A 47 11.01 -4.07 -6.65
CA GLU A 47 11.66 -5.38 -6.89
C GLU A 47 12.56 -5.38 -8.14
N GLU A 48 12.15 -4.68 -9.20
CA GLU A 48 12.95 -4.56 -10.42
C GLU A 48 14.22 -3.72 -10.19
N VAL A 49 14.11 -2.62 -9.44
CA VAL A 49 15.26 -1.81 -9.03
C VAL A 49 16.22 -2.61 -8.15
N GLU A 50 15.72 -3.34 -7.16
CA GLU A 50 16.53 -4.18 -6.27
C GLU A 50 17.33 -5.23 -7.08
N LYS A 51 16.68 -5.93 -8.01
CA LYS A 51 17.35 -6.89 -8.90
C LYS A 51 18.40 -6.26 -9.80
N LYS A 52 18.11 -5.09 -10.38
CA LYS A 52 19.04 -4.36 -11.24
C LYS A 52 20.27 -3.91 -10.46
N VAL A 53 20.06 -3.41 -9.25
CA VAL A 53 21.14 -3.01 -8.34
C VAL A 53 21.99 -4.21 -7.96
N GLN A 54 21.38 -5.34 -7.58
CA GLN A 54 22.12 -6.56 -7.21
C GLN A 54 22.95 -7.13 -8.37
N SER A 55 22.39 -7.17 -9.58
CA SER A 55 23.10 -7.64 -10.77
C SER A 55 24.27 -6.72 -11.17
N GLU A 56 24.11 -5.40 -11.08
CA GLU A 56 25.21 -4.45 -11.30
C GLU A 56 26.33 -4.62 -10.26
N PHE A 57 25.99 -4.85 -8.98
CA PHE A 57 27.00 -5.12 -7.96
C PHE A 57 27.76 -6.44 -8.20
N GLU A 58 27.07 -7.50 -8.62
CA GLU A 58 27.73 -8.77 -8.96
C GLU A 58 28.66 -8.67 -10.18
N GLU A 59 28.31 -7.87 -11.19
CA GLU A 59 29.16 -7.61 -12.35
C GLU A 59 30.42 -6.82 -11.97
N ILE A 60 30.27 -5.79 -11.13
CA ILE A 60 31.39 -5.00 -10.62
C ILE A 60 32.34 -5.87 -9.78
N GLU A 61 31.81 -6.72 -8.89
CA GLU A 61 32.65 -7.60 -8.05
C GLU A 61 33.43 -8.62 -8.90
N LYS A 62 32.80 -9.20 -9.93
CA LYS A 62 33.47 -10.14 -10.85
C LYS A 62 34.58 -9.46 -11.67
N GLY A 63 34.40 -8.21 -12.06
CA GLY A 63 35.41 -7.43 -12.79
C GLY A 63 36.64 -7.05 -11.96
N ILE A 64 36.49 -6.86 -10.64
CA ILE A 64 37.60 -6.53 -9.73
C ILE A 64 38.43 -7.77 -9.38
N LYS A 65 37.84 -8.97 -9.44
CA LYS A 65 38.45 -10.22 -8.98
C LYS A 65 39.28 -10.97 -10.04
N ASN A 66 39.42 -10.40 -11.24
CA ASN A 66 40.04 -11.02 -12.41
C ASN A 66 41.36 -10.31 -12.81
#